data_AF-A0A2D4YGU8-F1
#
_entry.id   AF-A0A2D4YGU8-F1
#
_cell.length_a   1.000
_cell.length_b   1.000
_cell.length_c   1.000
_cell.angle_alpha   90.00
_cell.angle_beta   90.00
_cell.angle_gamma   90.00
#
_symmetry.space_group_name_H-M   'P 1'
#
loop_
_entity.id
_entity.type
_entity.pdbx_description
1 polymer ?
#
loop_
_entity_poly.entity_id
_entity_poly.type
_entity_poly.pdbx_seq_one_letter_code
_entity_poly.pdbx_strand_id
1 'polypeptide(L)'
;MKNTLTLLIILVSTLSFGQNIEEEKLWRTKGVYDSLGNFIERAKIQSFLFSSKSNQFYRLRTQDKLNMETGETKVFVYRDTLNLKASNNNTYQLSDKETLTLHSKDSLTIQFNGYTLPYVKLDLQSNKIDLEKLKSTLQEETLIESVEGIKEYQFTYQKNGLVKVKPLERNSEWESEYKIIDFNGFIIIQGIVSAPKLITKLEKGKISFIEIDYRFENKNGELSKSH
;
A
#
# COMPACT_ATOMS: atom_id res chain seq x y z
N MET A 1 38.79 -28.88 -23.82
CA MET A 1 37.59 -28.05 -24.11
C MET A 1 36.26 -28.65 -23.63
N LYS A 2 36.21 -29.85 -23.02
CA LYS A 2 34.96 -30.40 -22.45
C LYS A 2 34.62 -29.85 -21.05
N ASN A 3 35.63 -29.54 -20.24
CA ASN A 3 35.42 -29.14 -18.83
C ASN A 3 34.97 -27.67 -18.66
N THR A 4 35.23 -26.79 -19.63
CA THR A 4 34.76 -25.39 -19.60
C THR A 4 33.27 -25.27 -19.92
N LEU A 5 32.74 -26.16 -20.77
CA LEU A 5 31.31 -26.19 -21.09
C LEU A 5 30.47 -26.69 -19.90
N THR A 6 31.00 -27.65 -19.14
CA THR A 6 30.32 -28.19 -17.95
C THR A 6 30.24 -27.17 -16.82
N LEU A 7 31.30 -26.39 -16.59
CA LEU A 7 31.28 -25.30 -15.60
C LEU A 7 30.26 -24.20 -15.96
N LEU A 8 30.13 -23.87 -17.25
CA LEU A 8 29.17 -22.86 -17.71
C LEU A 8 27.72 -23.33 -17.53
N ILE A 9 27.41 -24.60 -17.80
CA ILE A 9 26.06 -25.18 -17.62
C ILE A 9 25.68 -25.26 -16.13
N ILE A 10 26.65 -25.52 -15.24
CA ILE A 10 26.41 -25.53 -13.79
C ILE A 10 26.23 -24.10 -13.27
N LEU A 11 26.98 -23.11 -13.78
CA LEU A 11 26.79 -21.71 -13.41
C LEU A 11 25.43 -21.14 -13.88
N VAL A 12 25.01 -21.47 -15.11
CA VAL A 12 23.73 -21.01 -15.69
C VAL A 12 22.52 -21.71 -15.05
N SER A 13 22.67 -22.93 -14.56
CA SER A 13 21.61 -23.63 -13.82
C SER A 13 21.50 -23.18 -12.35
N THR A 14 22.57 -22.62 -11.76
CA THR A 14 22.47 -21.95 -10.45
C THR A 14 21.95 -20.51 -10.53
N LEU A 15 22.04 -19.85 -11.70
CA LEU A 15 21.53 -18.49 -11.92
C LEU A 15 20.04 -18.44 -12.24
N SER A 16 19.42 -19.56 -12.57
CA SER A 16 17.97 -19.66 -12.81
C SER A 16 17.16 -20.06 -11.57
N PHE A 17 17.84 -20.35 -10.45
CA PHE A 17 17.21 -20.63 -9.16
C PHE A 17 17.27 -19.39 -8.26
N GLY A 18 16.43 -18.41 -8.56
CA GLY A 18 16.20 -17.24 -7.73
C GLY A 18 15.82 -16.03 -8.58
N GLN A 19 14.76 -15.33 -8.17
CA GLN A 19 14.29 -14.02 -8.67
C GLN A 19 13.26 -14.03 -9.81
N ASN A 20 12.03 -14.46 -9.50
CA ASN A 20 10.84 -14.13 -10.31
C ASN A 20 10.07 -12.90 -9.77
N ILE A 21 10.61 -12.21 -8.77
CA ILE A 21 10.00 -11.00 -8.19
C ILE A 21 10.79 -9.81 -8.69
N GLU A 22 10.14 -8.95 -9.48
CA GLU A 22 10.72 -7.68 -9.92
C GLU A 22 11.03 -6.78 -8.73
N GLU A 23 12.24 -6.22 -8.72
CA GLU A 23 12.68 -5.27 -7.71
C GLU A 23 12.04 -3.89 -7.91
N GLU A 24 11.99 -3.11 -6.84
CA GLU A 24 11.43 -1.76 -6.74
C GLU A 24 9.94 -1.67 -7.10
N LYS A 25 9.17 -2.73 -6.81
CA LYS A 25 7.73 -2.77 -7.10
C LYS A 25 6.92 -2.69 -5.83
N LEU A 26 5.84 -1.90 -5.89
CA LEU A 26 4.82 -1.82 -4.85
C LEU A 26 3.74 -2.87 -5.14
N TRP A 27 3.33 -3.58 -4.09
CA TRP A 27 2.28 -4.56 -4.11
C TRP A 27 1.23 -4.18 -3.09
N ARG A 28 -0.05 -4.33 -3.42
CA ARG A 28 -1.15 -4.07 -2.49
C ARG A 28 -1.92 -5.33 -2.19
N THR A 29 -2.44 -5.45 -0.97
CA THR A 29 -3.37 -6.51 -0.65
C THR A 29 -4.74 -6.30 -1.33
N LYS A 30 -5.40 -7.40 -1.68
CA LYS A 30 -6.80 -7.44 -2.12
C LYS A 30 -7.78 -7.80 -0.99
N GLY A 31 -7.31 -7.78 0.26
CA GLY A 31 -8.10 -8.08 1.45
C GLY A 31 -7.64 -9.35 2.15
N VAL A 32 -8.51 -9.89 3.01
CA VAL A 32 -8.20 -11.02 3.88
C VAL A 32 -9.23 -12.11 3.66
N TYR A 33 -8.77 -13.35 3.53
CA TYR A 33 -9.62 -14.52 3.37
C TYR A 33 -9.35 -15.52 4.48
N ASP A 34 -10.39 -16.20 4.97
CA ASP A 34 -10.26 -17.28 5.95
C ASP A 34 -9.74 -18.59 5.31
N SER A 35 -9.60 -19.63 6.12
CA SER A 35 -9.09 -20.94 5.68
C SER A 35 -10.02 -21.66 4.71
N LEU A 36 -11.29 -21.25 4.63
CA LEU A 36 -12.29 -21.79 3.72
C LEU A 36 -12.38 -20.98 2.42
N GLY A 37 -11.61 -19.88 2.30
CA GLY A 37 -11.63 -18.99 1.15
C GLY A 37 -12.71 -17.91 1.22
N ASN A 38 -13.37 -17.70 2.36
CA ASN A 38 -14.36 -16.64 2.52
C ASN A 38 -13.67 -15.30 2.77
N PHE A 39 -14.16 -14.26 2.10
CA PHE A 39 -13.69 -12.89 2.30
C PHE A 39 -14.11 -12.33 3.66
N ILE A 40 -13.17 -11.77 4.40
CA ILE A 40 -13.39 -11.17 5.72
C ILE A 40 -13.48 -9.66 5.58
N GLU A 41 -14.66 -9.16 5.22
CA GLU A 41 -14.87 -7.72 4.99
C GLU A 41 -14.52 -6.85 6.21
N ARG A 42 -14.82 -7.34 7.42
CA ARG A 42 -14.57 -6.63 8.68
C ARG A 42 -13.10 -6.45 9.03
N ALA A 43 -12.20 -7.19 8.38
CA ALA A 43 -10.79 -7.17 8.75
C ALA A 43 -10.11 -5.83 8.42
N LYS A 44 -10.66 -5.02 7.48
CA LYS A 44 -10.12 -3.71 7.04
C LYS A 44 -8.58 -3.65 7.03
N ILE A 45 -7.91 -4.74 6.66
CA ILE A 45 -6.45 -4.79 6.64
C ILE A 45 -6.01 -4.20 5.32
N GLN A 46 -5.28 -3.11 5.40
CA GLN A 46 -4.54 -2.55 4.28
C GLN A 46 -3.07 -2.86 4.49
N SER A 47 -2.52 -3.59 3.53
CA SER A 47 -1.16 -4.08 3.58
C SER A 47 -0.52 -3.85 2.23
N PHE A 48 0.71 -3.34 2.26
CA PHE A 48 1.55 -3.13 1.11
C PHE A 48 2.85 -3.89 1.28
N LEU A 49 3.38 -4.41 0.16
CA LEU A 49 4.73 -4.93 0.10
C LEU A 49 5.54 -4.09 -0.86
N PHE A 50 6.82 -3.87 -0.56
CA PHE A 50 7.78 -3.31 -1.48
C PHE A 50 8.89 -4.34 -1.69
N SER A 51 9.07 -4.78 -2.93
CA SER A 51 10.19 -5.67 -3.29
C SER A 51 11.47 -4.85 -3.38
N SER A 52 12.31 -4.89 -2.34
CA SER A 52 13.53 -4.06 -2.30
C SER A 52 14.71 -4.70 -3.00
N LYS A 53 14.88 -6.01 -2.81
CA LYS A 53 15.93 -6.85 -3.37
C LYS A 53 15.37 -8.24 -3.61
N SER A 54 16.03 -8.99 -4.47
CA SER A 54 15.81 -10.40 -4.82
C SER A 54 15.21 -11.34 -3.77
N ASN A 55 15.54 -11.16 -2.48
CA ASN A 55 15.11 -12.04 -1.40
C ASN A 55 14.43 -11.31 -0.22
N GLN A 56 13.89 -10.12 -0.45
CA GLN A 56 13.32 -9.32 0.63
C GLN A 56 12.11 -8.49 0.19
N PHE A 57 11.07 -8.53 1.01
CA PHE A 57 10.01 -7.53 0.99
C PHE A 57 10.08 -6.67 2.24
N TYR A 58 9.89 -5.36 2.09
CA TYR A 58 9.38 -4.55 3.18
C TYR A 58 7.87 -4.65 3.18
N ARG A 59 7.26 -4.72 4.36
CA ARG A 59 5.82 -4.77 4.53
C ARG A 59 5.37 -3.57 5.35
N LEU A 60 4.31 -2.92 4.88
CA LEU A 60 3.59 -1.86 5.56
C LEU A 60 2.17 -2.37 5.83
N ARG A 61 1.73 -2.33 7.08
CA ARG A 61 0.35 -2.64 7.44
C ARG A 61 -0.28 -1.44 8.16
N THR A 62 -1.49 -1.07 7.76
CA THR A 62 -2.31 -0.11 8.46
C THR A 62 -3.49 -0.81 9.10
N GLN A 63 -3.85 -0.37 10.32
CA GLN A 63 -4.99 -0.87 11.06
C GLN A 63 -5.66 0.27 11.82
N ASP A 64 -6.99 0.28 11.79
CA ASP A 64 -7.79 1.16 12.62
C ASP A 64 -7.99 0.49 13.99
N LYS A 65 -7.75 1.22 15.08
CA LYS A 65 -8.04 0.75 16.44
C LYS A 65 -8.94 1.74 17.15
N LEU A 66 -10.02 1.22 17.73
CA LEU A 66 -10.94 1.96 18.58
C LEU A 66 -10.44 1.94 20.03
N ASN A 67 -10.26 3.11 20.63
CA ASN A 67 -10.14 3.21 22.08
C ASN A 67 -11.52 2.95 22.70
N MET A 68 -11.63 1.88 23.49
CA MET A 68 -12.91 1.47 24.09
C MET A 68 -13.38 2.40 25.22
N GLU A 69 -12.47 3.19 25.81
CA GLU A 69 -12.80 4.15 26.87
C GLU A 69 -13.25 5.49 26.29
N THR A 70 -12.59 5.98 25.23
CA THR A 70 -12.87 7.30 24.65
C THR A 70 -13.73 7.26 23.39
N GLY A 71 -13.89 6.09 22.76
CA GLY A 71 -14.57 5.95 21.46
C GLY A 71 -13.77 6.49 20.27
N GLU A 72 -12.53 6.97 20.48
CA GLU A 72 -11.68 7.48 19.41
C GLU A 72 -11.11 6.34 18.56
N THR A 73 -11.26 6.43 17.24
CA THR A 73 -10.56 5.51 16.31
C THR A 73 -9.26 6.14 15.85
N LYS A 74 -8.17 5.38 15.86
CA LYS A 74 -6.84 5.84 15.43
C LYS A 74 -6.22 4.94 14.37
N VAL A 75 -5.44 5.54 13.48
CA VAL A 75 -4.71 4.83 12.42
C VAL A 75 -3.34 4.41 12.94
N PHE A 76 -3.12 3.11 13.06
CA PHE A 76 -1.82 2.52 13.41
C PHE A 76 -1.08 2.05 12.16
N VAL A 77 0.23 2.31 12.14
CA VAL A 77 1.12 1.93 11.05
C VAL A 77 2.19 0.98 11.57
N TYR A 78 2.29 -0.20 10.99
CA TYR A 78 3.28 -1.21 11.31
C TYR A 78 4.18 -1.42 10.10
N ARG A 79 5.49 -1.51 10.35
CA ARG A 79 6.49 -1.80 9.31
C ARG A 79 7.32 -2.99 9.75
N ASP A 80 7.53 -3.92 8.84
CA ASP A 80 8.39 -5.07 9.05
C ASP A 80 9.11 -5.46 7.76
N THR A 81 10.12 -6.31 7.91
CA THR A 81 10.95 -6.82 6.82
C THR A 81 10.77 -8.32 6.74
N LEU A 82 10.44 -8.82 5.55
CA LEU A 82 10.18 -10.22 5.26
C LEU A 82 11.35 -10.75 4.45
N ASN A 83 12.14 -11.64 5.05
CA ASN A 83 13.24 -12.31 4.37
C ASN A 83 12.71 -13.58 3.70
N LEU A 84 12.95 -13.72 2.40
CA LEU A 84 12.46 -14.82 1.60
C LEU A 84 13.42 -16.01 1.70
N LYS A 85 13.04 -17.04 2.46
CA LYS A 85 13.75 -18.33 2.45
C LYS A 85 13.04 -19.29 1.50
N ALA A 86 13.64 -19.58 0.35
CA ALA A 86 13.07 -20.50 -0.61
C ALA A 86 12.78 -21.87 0.04
N SER A 87 11.54 -22.32 -0.08
CA SER A 87 11.13 -23.67 0.33
C SER A 87 10.93 -24.57 -0.88
N ASN A 88 10.33 -24.05 -1.95
CA ASN A 88 10.09 -24.70 -3.25
C ASN A 88 10.16 -23.62 -4.36
N ASN A 89 10.02 -24.00 -5.65
CA ASN A 89 10.17 -23.09 -6.80
C ASN A 89 9.39 -21.76 -6.71
N ASN A 90 8.19 -21.77 -6.13
CA ASN A 90 7.32 -20.59 -6.03
C ASN A 90 6.89 -20.28 -4.59
N THR A 91 7.49 -20.95 -3.60
CA THR A 91 7.07 -20.84 -2.19
C THR A 91 8.25 -20.46 -1.31
N TYR A 92 8.04 -19.46 -0.47
CA TYR A 92 9.06 -18.87 0.39
C TYR A 92 8.56 -18.86 1.83
N GLN A 93 9.35 -19.40 2.75
CA GLN A 93 9.09 -19.27 4.17
C GLN A 93 9.50 -17.86 4.62
N LEU A 94 8.60 -17.14 5.30
CA LEU A 94 8.86 -15.79 5.82
C LEU A 94 9.18 -15.82 7.33
N SER A 95 8.50 -16.70 8.07
CA SER A 95 8.70 -17.01 9.49
C SER A 95 8.11 -18.38 9.79
N ASP A 96 8.18 -18.89 11.02
CA ASP A 96 7.55 -20.17 11.39
C ASP A 96 6.02 -20.20 11.19
N LYS A 97 5.39 -19.03 11.03
CA LYS A 97 3.92 -18.88 10.93
C LYS A 97 3.44 -18.31 9.60
N GLU A 98 4.37 -17.85 8.75
CA GLU A 98 4.03 -17.14 7.50
C GLU A 98 4.74 -17.76 6.30
N THR A 99 3.97 -18.04 5.25
CA THR A 99 4.47 -18.57 3.97
C THR A 99 3.97 -17.69 2.83
N LEU A 100 4.86 -17.36 1.91
CA LEU A 100 4.56 -16.63 0.67
C LEU A 100 4.55 -17.60 -0.51
N THR A 101 3.52 -17.51 -1.34
CA THR A 101 3.42 -18.24 -2.61
C THR A 101 3.27 -17.26 -3.76
N LEU A 102 4.18 -17.32 -4.73
CA LEU A 102 4.14 -16.54 -5.96
C LEU A 102 3.34 -17.30 -7.02
N HIS A 103 2.21 -16.73 -7.45
CA HIS A 103 1.36 -17.34 -8.47
C HIS A 103 1.74 -16.90 -9.88
N SER A 104 2.15 -15.64 -10.00
CA SER A 104 2.64 -15.04 -11.23
C SER A 104 3.53 -13.84 -10.92
N LYS A 105 4.09 -13.23 -11.97
CA LYS A 105 4.86 -11.97 -11.89
C LYS A 105 4.08 -10.77 -11.34
N ASP A 106 2.76 -10.85 -11.24
CA ASP A 106 1.87 -9.77 -10.79
C ASP A 106 0.95 -10.18 -9.63
N SER A 107 1.04 -11.43 -9.15
CA SER A 107 0.17 -11.98 -8.11
C SER A 107 0.91 -12.90 -7.15
N LEU A 108 0.72 -12.67 -5.85
CA LEU A 108 1.23 -13.52 -4.79
C LEU A 108 0.23 -13.61 -3.64
N THR A 109 0.41 -14.58 -2.75
CA THR A 109 -0.34 -14.70 -1.49
C THR A 109 0.61 -14.86 -0.32
N ILE A 110 0.28 -14.24 0.81
CA ILE A 110 0.88 -14.57 2.11
C ILE A 110 -0.17 -15.30 2.94
N GLN A 111 0.17 -16.49 3.42
CA GLN A 111 -0.65 -17.28 4.34
C GLN A 111 -0.11 -17.17 5.76
N PHE A 112 -0.98 -16.97 6.74
CA PHE A 112 -0.63 -16.96 8.16
C PHE A 112 -1.81 -17.35 9.04
N ASN A 113 -1.59 -18.19 10.05
CA ASN A 113 -2.62 -18.59 11.02
C ASN A 113 -4.00 -18.96 10.40
N GLY A 114 -4.00 -19.65 9.26
CA GLY A 114 -5.24 -20.02 8.55
C GLY A 114 -5.86 -18.92 7.68
N TYR A 115 -5.29 -17.72 7.65
CA TYR A 115 -5.71 -16.63 6.76
C TYR A 115 -4.85 -16.55 5.50
N THR A 116 -5.43 -16.07 4.41
CA THR A 116 -4.75 -15.79 3.15
C THR A 116 -4.91 -14.33 2.77
N LEU A 117 -3.78 -13.65 2.53
CA LEU A 117 -3.72 -12.28 2.01
C LEU A 117 -3.20 -12.33 0.57
N PRO A 118 -4.07 -12.23 -0.44
CA PRO A 118 -3.65 -12.01 -1.81
C PRO A 118 -3.08 -10.60 -1.97
N TYR A 119 -2.04 -10.49 -2.78
CA TYR A 119 -1.43 -9.25 -3.21
C TYR A 119 -1.36 -9.18 -4.72
N VAL A 120 -1.51 -7.97 -5.24
CA VAL A 120 -1.27 -7.65 -6.65
C VAL A 120 -0.23 -6.56 -6.79
N LYS A 121 0.62 -6.72 -7.80
CA LYS A 121 1.62 -5.72 -8.17
C LYS A 121 0.92 -4.49 -8.72
N LEU A 122 1.39 -3.31 -8.32
CA LEU A 122 0.98 -2.04 -8.87
C LEU A 122 1.99 -1.62 -9.94
N ASP A 123 1.50 -1.25 -11.11
CA ASP A 123 2.33 -0.71 -12.18
C ASP A 123 2.59 0.79 -11.94
N LEU A 124 3.34 1.06 -10.87
CA LEU A 124 3.69 2.40 -10.43
C LEU A 124 5.17 2.44 -10.06
N GLN A 125 5.81 3.55 -10.38
CA GLN A 125 7.18 3.82 -9.95
C GLN A 125 7.17 4.58 -8.64
N SER A 126 8.27 4.50 -7.88
CA SER A 126 8.40 5.28 -6.66
C SER A 126 8.43 6.77 -7.01
N ASN A 127 7.64 7.54 -6.26
CA ASN A 127 7.44 8.94 -6.51
C ASN A 127 8.41 9.68 -5.59
N LYS A 128 9.49 10.25 -6.14
CA LYS A 128 10.45 11.08 -5.39
C LYS A 128 9.87 12.45 -5.01
N ILE A 129 8.63 12.44 -4.50
CA ILE A 129 7.92 13.62 -4.03
C ILE A 129 8.53 14.01 -2.69
N ASP A 130 8.84 15.30 -2.56
CA ASP A 130 9.27 15.87 -1.29
C ASP A 130 8.12 15.80 -0.27
N LEU A 131 8.30 14.95 0.74
CA LEU A 131 7.31 14.69 1.78
C LEU A 131 6.98 15.95 2.59
N GLU A 132 7.97 16.80 2.88
CA GLU A 132 7.76 18.01 3.66
C GLU A 132 7.00 19.05 2.84
N LYS A 133 7.33 19.16 1.54
CA LYS A 133 6.57 20.00 0.61
C LYS A 133 5.12 19.53 0.47
N LEU A 134 4.88 18.23 0.40
CA LEU A 134 3.53 17.66 0.36
C LEU A 134 2.76 17.99 1.64
N LYS A 135 3.35 17.78 2.82
CA LYS A 135 2.74 18.12 4.10
C LYS A 135 2.37 19.60 4.18
N SER A 136 3.28 20.49 3.79
CA SER A 136 3.01 21.93 3.73
C SER A 136 1.81 22.23 2.85
N THR A 137 1.79 21.68 1.63
CA THR A 137 0.70 21.90 0.66
C THR A 137 -0.65 21.41 1.20
N LEU A 138 -0.68 20.25 1.85
CA LEU A 138 -1.91 19.69 2.44
C LEU A 138 -2.43 20.54 3.61
N GLN A 139 -1.53 21.09 4.43
CA GLN A 139 -1.87 21.76 5.69
C GLN A 139 -2.10 23.26 5.58
N GLU A 140 -1.62 23.90 4.52
CA GLU A 140 -1.81 25.34 4.29
C GLU A 140 -3.18 25.67 3.70
N GLU A 141 -3.82 24.71 3.04
CA GLU A 141 -4.95 24.98 2.16
C GLU A 141 -6.11 24.03 2.36
N THR A 142 -7.29 24.56 2.10
CA THR A 142 -8.50 23.76 1.93
C THR A 142 -8.53 23.22 0.51
N LEU A 143 -8.66 21.91 0.38
CA LEU A 143 -8.57 21.20 -0.89
C LEU A 143 -9.90 20.54 -1.24
N ILE A 144 -10.29 20.62 -2.50
CA ILE A 144 -11.39 19.85 -3.06
C ILE A 144 -10.82 18.58 -3.65
N GLU A 145 -11.38 17.46 -3.24
CA GLU A 145 -11.12 16.16 -3.83
C GLU A 145 -12.01 15.92 -5.03
N SER A 146 -11.39 15.46 -6.11
CA SER A 146 -12.06 14.97 -7.30
C SER A 146 -11.56 13.57 -7.61
N VAL A 147 -12.45 12.59 -7.64
CA VAL A 147 -12.15 11.21 -8.05
C VAL A 147 -12.90 10.94 -9.34
N GLU A 148 -12.17 10.54 -10.39
CA GLU A 148 -12.75 10.35 -11.74
C GLU A 148 -13.54 11.57 -12.27
N GLY A 149 -13.15 12.78 -11.83
CA GLY A 149 -13.79 14.03 -12.22
C GLY A 149 -14.98 14.44 -11.33
N ILE A 150 -15.39 13.60 -10.37
CA ILE A 150 -16.50 13.88 -9.46
C ILE A 150 -15.97 14.56 -8.20
N LYS A 151 -16.46 15.79 -7.95
CA LYS A 151 -16.12 16.59 -6.76
C LYS A 151 -17.18 16.41 -5.69
N GLU A 152 -16.84 15.72 -4.61
CA GLU A 152 -17.81 15.43 -3.53
C GLU A 152 -17.44 16.05 -2.19
N TYR A 153 -16.15 16.16 -1.90
CA TYR A 153 -15.67 16.52 -0.56
C TYR A 153 -14.61 17.60 -0.60
N GLN A 154 -14.66 18.45 0.41
CA GLN A 154 -13.64 19.40 0.80
C GLN A 154 -12.89 18.86 2.01
N PHE A 155 -11.57 18.95 1.96
CA PHE A 155 -10.64 18.49 2.98
C PHE A 155 -9.78 19.64 3.50
N THR A 156 -9.65 19.76 4.82
CA THR A 156 -8.70 20.67 5.45
C THR A 156 -7.82 19.85 6.40
N TYR A 157 -6.58 19.58 5.99
CA TYR A 157 -5.64 18.79 6.77
C TYR A 157 -4.98 19.65 7.86
N GLN A 158 -4.85 19.09 9.06
CA GLN A 158 -4.32 19.79 10.22
C GLN A 158 -2.98 19.19 10.67
N LYS A 159 -2.15 20.01 11.31
CA LYS A 159 -0.83 19.61 11.81
C LYS A 159 -0.87 18.52 12.90
N ASN A 160 -1.98 18.40 13.61
CA ASN A 160 -2.20 17.39 14.65
C ASN A 160 -2.53 15.99 14.09
N GLY A 161 -2.61 15.82 12.76
CA GLY A 161 -2.97 14.53 12.15
C GLY A 161 -4.48 14.30 12.02
N LEU A 162 -5.30 15.34 12.19
CA LEU A 162 -6.72 15.31 11.87
C LEU A 162 -6.99 15.99 10.52
N VAL A 163 -8.01 15.51 9.81
CA VAL A 163 -8.54 16.15 8.62
C VAL A 163 -10.01 16.46 8.84
N LYS A 164 -10.39 17.71 8.58
CA LYS A 164 -11.81 18.10 8.50
C LYS A 164 -12.33 17.73 7.12
N VAL A 165 -13.45 17.03 7.08
CA VAL A 165 -14.12 16.61 5.85
C VAL A 165 -15.49 17.25 5.80
N LYS A 166 -15.78 17.93 4.69
CA LYS A 166 -17.05 18.59 4.43
C LYS A 166 -17.56 18.19 3.04
N PRO A 167 -18.72 17.51 2.91
CA PRO A 167 -19.34 17.28 1.62
C PRO A 167 -19.74 18.61 0.99
N LEU A 168 -19.52 18.78 -0.32
CA LEU A 168 -19.81 20.05 -1.00
C LEU A 168 -21.31 20.36 -1.06
N GLU A 169 -22.15 19.32 -1.14
CA GLU A 169 -23.61 19.46 -1.24
C GLU A 169 -24.33 19.53 0.12
N ARG A 170 -23.61 19.41 1.25
CA ARG A 170 -24.21 19.32 2.59
C ARG A 170 -23.54 20.27 3.58
N ASN A 171 -24.31 20.72 4.56
CA ASN A 171 -23.81 21.58 5.65
C ASN A 171 -23.31 20.80 6.87
N SER A 172 -23.00 19.51 6.71
CA SER A 172 -22.41 18.68 7.75
C SER A 172 -20.88 18.64 7.62
N GLU A 173 -20.16 18.63 8.72
CA GLU A 173 -18.71 18.40 8.75
C GLU A 173 -18.34 17.39 9.83
N TRP A 174 -17.25 16.67 9.64
CA TRP A 174 -16.66 15.81 10.66
C TRP A 174 -15.14 15.81 10.59
N GLU A 175 -14.50 15.36 11.65
CA GLU A 175 -13.05 15.16 11.70
C GLU A 175 -12.72 13.66 11.64
N SER A 176 -11.63 13.34 10.95
CA SER A 176 -11.07 11.99 10.88
C SER A 176 -9.57 12.07 11.12
N GLU A 177 -8.99 11.07 11.79
CA GLU A 177 -7.53 10.93 11.79
C GLU A 177 -7.04 10.54 10.40
N TYR A 178 -5.84 11.01 10.06
CA TYR A 178 -5.09 10.57 8.90
C TYR A 178 -3.60 10.40 9.22
N LYS A 179 -2.88 9.65 8.38
CA LYS A 179 -1.42 9.53 8.39
C LYS A 179 -0.89 9.75 6.98
N ILE A 180 0.24 10.45 6.89
CA ILE A 180 1.06 10.50 5.67
C ILE A 180 2.25 9.59 5.89
N ILE A 181 2.41 8.61 5.02
CA ILE A 181 3.37 7.52 5.17
C ILE A 181 4.28 7.54 3.95
N ASP A 182 5.58 7.74 4.16
CA ASP A 182 6.58 7.36 3.15
C ASP A 182 6.87 5.87 3.28
N PHE A 183 6.64 5.13 2.20
CA PHE A 183 6.97 3.72 2.12
C PHE A 183 7.85 3.46 0.89
N ASN A 184 9.17 3.57 1.08
CA ASN A 184 10.18 3.35 0.04
C ASN A 184 9.96 4.25 -1.18
N GLY A 185 9.66 5.54 -0.94
CA GLY A 185 9.38 6.51 -2.00
C GLY A 185 7.96 6.43 -2.55
N PHE A 186 7.09 5.58 -2.00
CA PHE A 186 5.66 5.64 -2.25
C PHE A 186 4.99 6.41 -1.12
N ILE A 187 4.45 7.60 -1.41
CA ILE A 187 3.78 8.42 -0.40
C ILE A 187 2.31 8.06 -0.35
N ILE A 188 1.86 7.57 0.80
CA ILE A 188 0.48 7.10 1.04
C ILE A 188 -0.18 8.03 2.06
N ILE A 189 -1.35 8.56 1.73
CA ILE A 189 -2.26 9.19 2.70
C ILE A 189 -3.30 8.15 3.11
N GLN A 190 -3.30 7.81 4.39
CA GLN A 190 -4.20 6.86 5.01
C GLN A 190 -5.19 7.62 5.90
N GLY A 191 -6.49 7.53 5.61
CA GLY A 191 -7.56 7.98 6.51
C GLY A 191 -8.33 6.80 7.11
N ILE A 192 -9.17 7.05 8.11
CA ILE A 192 -10.08 6.04 8.70
C ILE A 192 -11.28 5.79 7.79
N VAL A 193 -11.83 6.87 7.23
CA VAL A 193 -13.08 6.86 6.46
C VAL A 193 -12.89 6.95 4.95
N SER A 194 -11.66 7.17 4.48
CA SER A 194 -11.33 7.28 3.06
C SER A 194 -10.46 6.11 2.60
N ALA A 195 -10.57 5.75 1.33
CA ALA A 195 -9.60 4.85 0.72
C ALA A 195 -8.18 5.45 0.83
N PRO A 196 -7.13 4.60 0.95
CA PRO A 196 -5.75 5.04 0.86
C PRO A 196 -5.50 5.74 -0.47
N LYS A 197 -4.79 6.86 -0.40
CA LYS A 197 -4.40 7.63 -1.57
C LYS A 197 -2.91 7.49 -1.76
N LEU A 198 -2.50 6.87 -2.85
CA LEU A 198 -1.11 6.83 -3.25
C LEU A 198 -0.81 8.05 -4.12
N ILE A 199 0.00 8.97 -3.59
CA ILE A 199 0.30 10.23 -4.26
C ILE A 199 1.23 9.97 -5.43
N THR A 200 0.81 10.38 -6.63
CA THR A 200 1.54 10.18 -7.89
C THR A 200 2.23 11.43 -8.39
N LYS A 201 1.70 12.62 -8.09
CA LYS A 201 2.29 13.88 -8.55
C LYS A 201 1.97 15.03 -7.61
N LEU A 202 2.91 15.97 -7.49
CA LEU A 202 2.73 17.24 -6.77
C LEU A 202 3.07 18.41 -7.70
N GLU A 203 2.04 19.15 -8.11
CA GLU A 203 2.14 20.37 -8.90
C GLU A 203 1.66 21.56 -8.07
N LYS A 204 1.90 22.79 -8.55
CA LYS A 204 1.50 24.00 -7.82
C LYS A 204 -0.02 24.04 -7.65
N GLY A 205 -0.50 23.80 -6.43
CA GLY A 205 -1.92 23.80 -6.08
C GLY A 205 -2.71 22.55 -6.51
N LYS A 206 -2.01 21.48 -6.93
CA LYS A 206 -2.64 20.24 -7.35
C LYS A 206 -1.82 19.03 -6.88
N ILE A 207 -2.49 18.08 -6.24
CA ILE A 207 -1.92 16.81 -5.79
C ILE A 207 -2.66 15.70 -6.52
N SER A 208 -1.98 14.97 -7.41
CA SER A 208 -2.55 13.81 -8.08
C SER A 208 -2.31 12.55 -7.26
N PHE A 209 -3.31 11.67 -7.23
CA PHE A 209 -3.24 10.41 -6.51
C PHE A 209 -3.99 9.31 -7.22
N ILE A 210 -3.73 8.07 -6.79
CA ILE A 210 -4.53 6.90 -7.10
C ILE A 210 -5.18 6.42 -5.80
N GLU A 211 -6.50 6.25 -5.80
CA GLU A 211 -7.22 5.59 -4.72
C GLU A 211 -7.02 4.09 -4.81
N ILE A 212 -6.64 3.51 -3.68
CA ILE A 212 -6.31 2.10 -3.58
C ILE A 212 -7.20 1.46 -2.52
N ASP A 213 -8.44 1.18 -2.90
CA ASP A 213 -9.35 0.36 -2.10
C ASP A 213 -9.19 -1.12 -2.46
N TYR A 214 -9.11 -2.00 -1.47
CA TYR A 214 -9.03 -3.45 -1.71
C TYR A 214 -10.32 -4.02 -2.32
N ARG A 215 -11.45 -3.31 -2.19
CA ARG A 215 -12.77 -3.71 -2.66
C ARG A 215 -13.06 -3.31 -4.11
N PHE A 216 -12.36 -2.30 -4.63
CA PHE A 216 -12.66 -1.70 -5.92
C PHE A 216 -11.42 -1.62 -6.81
N GLU A 217 -11.64 -1.33 -8.09
CA GLU A 217 -10.57 -0.96 -9.00
C GLU A 217 -9.93 0.36 -8.57
N ASN A 218 -8.66 0.54 -8.95
CA ASN A 218 -7.93 1.74 -8.62
C ASN A 218 -8.51 2.93 -9.40
N LYS A 219 -8.74 4.05 -8.72
CA LYS A 219 -9.30 5.26 -9.34
C LYS A 219 -8.30 6.39 -9.32
N ASN A 220 -8.21 7.15 -10.40
CA ASN A 220 -7.41 8.37 -10.41
C ASN A 220 -8.17 9.50 -9.72
N GLY A 221 -7.46 10.30 -8.93
CA GLY A 221 -8.02 11.47 -8.31
C GLY A 221 -7.03 12.61 -8.14
N GLU A 222 -7.56 13.74 -7.71
CA GLU A 222 -6.82 14.96 -7.47
C GLU A 222 -7.34 15.70 -6.24
N LEU A 223 -6.42 16.28 -5.47
CA LEU A 223 -6.72 17.34 -4.51
C LEU A 223 -6.32 18.67 -5.15
N SER A 224 -7.25 19.60 -5.25
CA SER A 224 -7.06 20.91 -5.86
C SER A 224 -7.49 22.02 -4.91
N LYS A 225 -6.89 23.21 -4.99
CA LYS A 225 -7.31 24.34 -4.15
C LYS A 225 -8.80 24.61 -4.31
N SER A 226 -9.49 24.84 -3.19
CA SER A 226 -10.82 25.45 -3.25
C SER A 226 -10.66 26.88 -3.75
N HIS A 227 -11.21 27.18 -4.94
CA HIS A 227 -11.32 28.54 -5.45
C HIS A 227 -12.53 29.27 -4.83
#